data_AF-A0A0M3I538-F1
#
_entry.id   AF-A0A0M3I538-F1
#
_cell.length_a   1.000
_cell.length_b   1.000
_cell.length_c   1.000
_cell.angle_alpha   90.00
_cell.angle_beta   90.00
_cell.angle_gamma   90.00
#
_symmetry.space_group_name_H-M   'P 1'
#
loop_
_entity.id
_entity.type
_entity.pdbx_description
1 polymer ?
#
loop_
_entity_poly.entity_id
_entity_poly.type
_entity_poly.pdbx_seq_one_letter_code
_entity_poly.pdbx_strand_id
1 'polypeptide(L)'
;MLVKGIATKKANGICFVWSRDLNKEALLDDRSKAVEQKLNVGSWVAFDVDDDGFISQYTRIPSLLPSRVNNDGFVEVLRTIISFPTDGDYSTDILAHSDDLGRVGIFRNFENLSASERYDVWVVR
;
A
#
# COMPACT_ATOMS: atom_id res chain seq x y z
N MET A 1 11.60 14.70 2.85
CA MET A 1 10.83 14.03 3.93
C MET A 1 10.90 12.57 3.58
N LEU A 2 11.43 11.74 4.46
CA LEU A 2 11.61 10.32 4.14
C LEU A 2 10.26 9.60 4.15
N VAL A 3 9.82 9.17 2.97
CA VAL A 3 8.56 8.49 2.71
C VAL A 3 8.82 7.02 2.45
N LYS A 4 7.87 6.15 2.79
CA LYS A 4 7.94 4.72 2.44
C LYS A 4 6.83 4.34 1.46
N GLY A 5 7.11 3.39 0.58
CA GLY A 5 6.14 2.93 -0.41
C GLY A 5 6.53 1.64 -1.10
N ILE A 6 5.64 1.18 -1.98
CA ILE A 6 5.78 -0.06 -2.76
C ILE A 6 5.64 0.24 -4.24
N ALA A 7 6.52 -0.35 -5.05
CA ALA A 7 6.42 -0.25 -6.51
C ALA A 7 5.18 -1.00 -7.02
N THR A 8 4.22 -0.30 -7.62
CA THR A 8 2.94 -0.85 -8.10
C THR A 8 2.97 -1.19 -9.57
N LYS A 9 3.66 -0.38 -10.37
CA LYS A 9 3.64 -0.51 -11.84
C LYS A 9 4.94 -0.04 -12.47
N LYS A 10 5.21 -0.55 -13.68
CA LYS A 10 6.19 0.02 -14.59
C LYS A 10 5.56 0.30 -15.95
N ALA A 11 5.82 1.47 -16.50
CA ALA A 11 5.47 1.81 -17.88
C ALA A 11 6.53 2.75 -18.48
N ASN A 12 7.01 2.46 -19.68
CA ASN A 12 7.94 3.31 -20.44
C ASN A 12 9.20 3.73 -19.66
N GLY A 13 9.71 2.84 -18.80
CA GLY A 13 10.89 3.09 -17.96
C GLY A 13 10.63 3.95 -16.72
N ILE A 14 9.38 4.37 -16.49
CA ILE A 14 8.93 4.97 -15.23
C ILE A 14 8.37 3.87 -14.34
N CYS A 15 8.80 3.87 -13.08
CA CYS A 15 8.26 3.04 -12.01
C CYS A 15 7.33 3.88 -11.13
N PHE A 16 6.15 3.37 -10.84
CA PHE A 16 5.15 4.01 -10.01
C PHE A 16 5.26 3.42 -8.61
N VAL A 17 5.41 4.27 -7.60
CA VAL A 17 5.59 3.86 -6.20
C VAL A 17 4.48 4.45 -5.37
N TRP A 18 3.56 3.61 -4.92
CA TRP A 18 2.49 4.06 -4.05
C TRP A 18 3.00 4.26 -2.63
N SER A 19 2.59 5.36 -2.00
CA SER A 19 2.84 5.62 -0.59
C SER A 19 1.58 6.01 0.15
N ARG A 20 1.40 5.42 1.34
CA ARG A 20 0.35 5.80 2.29
C ARG A 20 0.53 7.24 2.77
N ASP A 21 1.76 7.63 3.08
CA ASP A 21 2.06 8.93 3.68
C ASP A 21 1.79 10.07 2.69
N LEU A 22 1.91 9.81 1.38
CA LEU A 22 1.56 10.75 0.32
C LEU A 22 0.10 10.61 -0.14
N ASN A 23 -0.54 9.49 0.18
CA ASN A 23 -1.82 9.06 -0.37
C ASN A 23 -1.92 9.14 -1.91
N LYS A 24 -0.80 8.93 -2.60
CA LYS A 24 -0.67 8.94 -4.07
C LYS A 24 0.56 8.14 -4.51
N GLU A 25 0.70 7.96 -5.82
CA GLU A 25 1.93 7.42 -6.42
C GLU A 25 2.97 8.53 -6.61
N ALA A 26 4.22 8.21 -6.27
CA ALA A 26 5.40 8.97 -6.66
C ALA A 26 6.05 8.30 -7.88
N LEU A 27 6.70 9.11 -8.72
CA LEU A 27 7.25 8.65 -10.00
C LEU A 27 8.76 8.45 -9.89
N LEU A 28 9.26 7.30 -10.31
CA LEU A 28 10.68 7.00 -10.38
C LEU A 28 11.10 6.81 -11.83
N ASP A 29 11.95 7.70 -12.34
CA ASP A 29 12.59 7.52 -13.65
C ASP A 29 13.81 6.59 -13.52
N ASP A 30 13.63 5.35 -13.94
CA ASP A 30 14.66 4.31 -13.94
C ASP A 30 15.23 4.07 -15.35
N ARG A 31 14.95 4.94 -16.34
CA ARG A 31 15.41 4.76 -17.73
C ARG A 31 16.92 4.71 -17.85
N SER A 32 17.62 5.57 -17.10
CA SER A 32 19.08 5.71 -17.13
C SER A 32 19.82 4.75 -16.18
N LYS A 33 19.11 4.00 -15.34
CA LYS A 33 19.74 3.15 -14.31
C LYS A 33 20.13 1.78 -14.86
N ALA A 34 21.21 1.23 -14.30
CA ALA A 34 21.61 -0.16 -14.54
C ALA A 34 20.49 -1.12 -14.12
N VAL A 35 20.41 -2.30 -14.75
CA VAL A 35 19.31 -3.26 -14.53
C VAL A 35 19.22 -3.68 -13.06
N GLU A 36 20.33 -3.94 -12.37
CA GLU A 36 20.33 -4.25 -10.93
C GLU A 36 19.85 -3.09 -10.03
N GLN A 37 19.90 -1.86 -10.54
CA GLN A 37 19.44 -0.66 -9.84
C GLN A 37 17.99 -0.29 -10.18
N LYS A 38 17.34 -1.01 -11.11
CA LYS A 38 15.93 -0.78 -11.41
C LYS A 38 15.06 -1.36 -10.30
N LEU A 39 14.05 -0.63 -9.87
CA LEU A 39 13.17 -1.06 -8.78
C LEU A 39 12.13 -2.05 -9.32
N ASN A 40 12.00 -3.27 -8.81
CA ASN A 40 10.98 -4.21 -9.32
C ASN A 40 9.60 -3.93 -8.73
N VAL A 41 8.53 -4.23 -9.48
CA VAL A 41 7.16 -4.22 -8.95
C VAL A 41 7.09 -5.13 -7.72
N GLY A 42 6.40 -4.68 -6.67
CA GLY A 42 6.34 -5.32 -5.36
C GLY A 42 7.49 -4.99 -4.40
N SER A 43 8.52 -4.27 -4.86
CA SER A 43 9.63 -3.88 -3.99
C SER A 43 9.25 -2.72 -3.08
N TRP A 44 9.55 -2.86 -1.78
CA TRP A 44 9.42 -1.77 -0.82
C TRP A 44 10.65 -0.86 -0.84
N VAL A 45 10.40 0.45 -0.75
CA VAL A 45 11.43 1.49 -0.77
C VAL A 45 11.14 2.57 0.25
N ALA A 46 12.21 3.12 0.82
CA ALA A 46 12.19 4.42 1.48
C ALA A 46 12.81 5.45 0.52
N PHE A 47 12.20 6.62 0.37
CA PHE A 47 12.58 7.60 -0.64
C PHE A 47 12.28 9.03 -0.23
N ASP A 48 12.96 9.97 -0.90
CA ASP A 48 12.58 11.38 -0.92
C ASP A 48 11.91 11.71 -2.25
N VAL A 49 10.95 12.63 -2.17
CA VAL A 49 10.23 13.16 -3.33
C VAL A 49 10.61 14.62 -3.49
N ASP A 50 10.85 15.04 -4.72
CA ASP A 50 11.00 16.45 -5.07
C ASP A 50 9.64 17.17 -5.22
N ASP A 51 9.68 18.46 -5.51
CA ASP A 51 8.47 19.30 -5.62
C ASP A 51 7.57 18.87 -6.80
N ASP A 52 8.11 18.18 -7.80
CA ASP A 52 7.39 17.69 -8.97
C ASP A 52 6.77 16.30 -8.77
N GLY A 53 6.95 15.69 -7.58
CA GLY A 53 6.41 14.37 -7.28
C GLY A 53 7.28 13.20 -7.76
N PHE A 54 8.52 13.48 -8.17
CA PHE A 54 9.49 12.47 -8.58
C PHE A 54 10.37 12.02 -7.43
N ILE A 55 10.75 10.75 -7.46
CA ILE A 55 11.67 10.13 -6.51
C ILE A 55 13.08 10.54 -6.91
N SER A 56 13.70 11.41 -6.10
CA SER A 56 15.06 11.90 -6.31
C SER A 56 16.11 10.90 -5.81
N GLN A 57 15.85 10.26 -4.68
CA GLN A 57 16.69 9.23 -4.09
C GLN A 57 15.84 8.17 -3.39
N TYR A 58 16.31 6.92 -3.39
CA TYR A 58 15.63 5.84 -2.70
C TYR A 58 16.60 4.78 -2.18
N THR A 59 16.16 4.03 -1.18
CA THR A 59 16.80 2.83 -0.66
C THR A 59 15.78 1.70 -0.60
N ARG A 60 16.14 0.51 -1.09
CA ARG A 60 15.29 -0.68 -0.95
C ARG A 60 15.26 -1.10 0.52
N ILE A 61 14.06 -1.38 1.02
CA ILE A 61 13.85 -1.82 2.40
C ILE A 61 13.16 -3.19 2.38
N PRO A 62 13.28 -3.99 3.46
CA PRO A 62 12.45 -5.18 3.62
C PRO A 62 10.97 -4.82 3.55
N SER A 63 10.15 -5.78 3.12
CA SER A 63 8.70 -5.60 3.09
C SER A 63 8.20 -5.27 4.49
N LEU A 64 7.56 -4.10 4.63
CA LEU A 64 6.97 -3.67 5.89
C LEU A 64 5.72 -4.48 6.23
N LEU A 65 5.00 -4.89 5.18
CA LEU A 65 3.83 -5.74 5.25
C LEU A 65 4.05 -6.93 4.29
N PRO A 66 3.56 -8.13 4.64
CA PRO A 66 3.49 -9.22 3.69
C PRO A 66 2.52 -8.78 2.58
N SER A 67 3.05 -8.33 1.45
CA SER A 67 2.27 -7.73 0.36
C SER A 67 2.68 -8.31 -0.98
N ARG A 68 1.74 -8.48 -1.90
CA ARG A 68 2.01 -8.75 -3.31
C ARG A 68 1.35 -7.67 -4.16
N VAL A 69 1.87 -7.46 -5.36
CA VAL A 69 1.22 -6.61 -6.36
C VAL A 69 0.67 -7.52 -7.44
N ASN A 70 -0.62 -7.39 -7.75
CA ASN A 70 -1.26 -8.21 -8.77
C ASN A 70 -1.00 -7.67 -10.19
N ASN A 71 -1.49 -8.40 -11.19
CA ASN A 71 -1.24 -8.06 -12.60
C ASN A 71 -1.81 -6.69 -13.02
N ASP A 72 -2.80 -6.18 -12.29
CA ASP A 72 -3.43 -4.89 -12.54
C ASP A 72 -2.70 -3.74 -11.82
N GLY A 73 -1.69 -4.05 -11.00
CA GLY A 73 -0.92 -3.09 -10.23
C GLY A 73 -1.50 -2.77 -8.85
N PHE A 74 -2.56 -3.47 -8.43
CA PHE A 74 -3.14 -3.32 -7.09
C PHE A 74 -2.25 -3.97 -6.04
N VAL A 75 -2.18 -3.34 -4.88
CA VAL A 75 -1.40 -3.84 -3.74
C VAL A 75 -2.31 -4.72 -2.90
N GLU A 76 -2.02 -6.01 -2.89
CA GLU A 76 -2.68 -6.97 -2.01
C GLU A 76 -1.82 -7.18 -0.77
N VAL A 77 -2.28 -6.67 0.36
CA VAL A 77 -1.72 -6.98 1.67
C VAL A 77 -2.24 -8.34 2.09
N LEU A 78 -1.30 -9.28 2.20
CA LEU A 78 -1.54 -10.70 2.40
C LEU A 78 -2.09 -10.99 3.79
N ARG A 79 -1.77 -10.20 4.82
CA ARG A 79 -2.38 -10.36 6.14
C ARG A 79 -2.23 -9.10 6.95
N THR A 80 -3.34 -8.55 7.43
CA THR A 80 -3.36 -7.49 8.44
C THR A 80 -4.47 -7.78 9.45
N ILE A 81 -4.33 -7.23 10.66
CA ILE A 81 -5.36 -7.32 11.69
C ILE A 81 -6.27 -6.10 11.57
N ILE A 82 -7.57 -6.33 11.47
CA ILE A 82 -8.57 -5.28 11.55
C ILE A 82 -9.32 -5.30 12.88
N SER A 83 -9.79 -4.14 13.30
CA SER A 83 -10.68 -3.92 14.45
C SER A 83 -11.79 -2.94 14.08
N PHE A 84 -12.92 -2.97 14.78
CA PHE A 84 -14.05 -2.10 14.49
C PHE A 84 -14.15 -1.00 15.55
N PRO A 85 -14.20 0.29 15.16
CA PRO A 85 -14.46 1.35 16.12
C PRO A 85 -15.89 1.23 16.67
N THR A 86 -16.04 1.44 17.98
CA THR A 86 -17.28 1.19 18.74
C THR A 86 -18.44 2.13 18.43
N ASP A 87 -18.19 3.24 17.71
CA ASP A 87 -19.15 4.35 17.57
C ASP A 87 -19.71 4.50 16.13
N GLY A 88 -19.62 3.45 15.29
CA GLY A 88 -20.02 3.50 13.87
C GLY A 88 -21.40 2.89 13.59
N ASP A 89 -22.24 3.64 12.88
CA ASP A 89 -23.53 3.16 12.35
C ASP A 89 -23.26 2.16 11.20
N TYR A 90 -23.50 0.87 11.42
CA TYR A 90 -23.20 -0.20 10.47
C TYR A 90 -24.31 -0.36 9.43
N SER A 91 -24.49 0.64 8.57
CA SER A 91 -25.26 0.49 7.32
C SER A 91 -24.28 0.24 6.17
N THR A 92 -24.43 -0.88 5.47
CA THR A 92 -23.75 -1.28 4.21
C THR A 92 -22.46 -0.52 3.91
N ASP A 93 -21.32 -1.17 4.21
CA ASP A 93 -19.93 -0.71 4.19
C ASP A 93 -19.36 -0.57 5.62
N ILE A 94 -19.06 -1.71 6.24
CA ILE A 94 -18.45 -1.71 7.58
C ILE A 94 -17.05 -1.10 7.48
N LEU A 95 -16.82 0.03 8.16
CA LEU A 95 -15.49 0.63 8.28
C LEU A 95 -14.74 -0.04 9.43
N ALA A 96 -13.69 -0.79 9.10
CA ALA A 96 -12.72 -1.33 10.04
C ALA A 96 -11.46 -0.47 10.06
N HIS A 97 -10.62 -0.68 11.07
CA HIS A 97 -9.32 -0.03 11.22
C HIS A 97 -8.22 -1.10 11.29
N SER A 98 -7.17 -0.89 10.51
CA SER A 98 -5.91 -1.64 10.58
C SER A 98 -4.80 -0.67 10.94
N ASP A 99 -3.95 -1.04 11.91
CA ASP A 99 -2.78 -0.24 12.28
C ASP A 99 -1.80 -0.09 11.08
N ASP A 100 -1.84 -1.06 10.16
CA ASP A 100 -1.02 -1.10 8.95
C ASP A 100 -1.60 -0.23 7.82
N LEU A 101 -2.93 -0.19 7.67
CA LEU A 101 -3.61 0.38 6.50
C LEU A 101 -4.48 1.61 6.78
N GLY A 102 -4.73 1.94 8.04
CA GLY A 102 -5.69 2.96 8.43
C GLY A 102 -7.13 2.45 8.31
N ARG A 103 -8.05 3.30 7.80
CA ARG A 103 -9.46 2.90 7.60
C ARG A 103 -9.58 1.94 6.41
N VAL A 104 -10.23 0.80 6.62
CA VAL A 104 -10.47 -0.24 5.64
C VAL A 104 -11.99 -0.43 5.50
N GLY A 105 -12.52 -0.34 4.27
CA GLY A 105 -13.92 -0.65 3.99
C GLY A 105 -14.12 -2.15 3.79
N ILE A 106 -15.10 -2.74 4.45
CA ILE A 106 -15.56 -4.10 4.19
C ILE A 106 -16.81 -4.03 3.31
N PHE A 107 -16.63 -4.29 2.02
CA PHE A 107 -17.66 -4.19 0.98
C PHE A 107 -18.60 -5.40 0.90
N ARG A 108 -18.55 -6.30 1.88
CA ARG A 108 -19.45 -7.46 2.01
C ARG A 108 -19.80 -7.66 3.48
N ASN A 109 -21.09 -7.76 3.78
CA ASN A 109 -21.52 -8.12 5.12
C ASN A 109 -21.13 -9.59 5.41
N PHE A 110 -20.48 -9.83 6.54
CA PHE A 110 -20.20 -11.17 7.02
C PHE A 110 -20.99 -11.35 8.32
N GLU A 111 -21.95 -12.27 8.31
CA GLU A 111 -22.89 -12.50 9.44
C GLU A 111 -22.18 -12.88 10.75
N ASN A 112 -20.93 -13.31 10.68
CA ASN A 112 -20.12 -13.75 11.83
C ASN A 112 -19.02 -12.75 12.23
N LEU A 113 -18.99 -11.53 11.67
CA LEU A 113 -18.06 -10.49 12.12
C LEU A 113 -18.61 -9.79 13.35
N SER A 114 -17.89 -9.86 14.47
CA SER A 114 -18.15 -9.11 15.69
C SER A 114 -17.30 -7.85 15.74
N ALA A 115 -17.92 -6.72 16.04
CA ALA A 115 -17.21 -5.46 16.24
C ALA A 115 -16.22 -5.49 17.43
N SER A 116 -16.43 -6.41 18.39
CA SER A 116 -15.60 -6.54 19.58
C SER A 116 -14.36 -7.43 19.39
N GLU A 117 -14.20 -8.03 18.21
CA GLU A 117 -13.12 -8.98 17.92
C GLU A 117 -12.13 -8.40 16.90
N ARG A 118 -10.94 -9.02 16.86
CA ARG A 118 -9.88 -8.71 15.90
C ARG A 118 -9.78 -9.83 14.88
N TYR A 119 -9.63 -9.48 13.61
CA TYR A 119 -9.60 -10.45 12.52
C TYR A 119 -8.35 -10.31 11.67
N ASP A 120 -7.71 -11.44 11.36
CA ASP A 120 -6.73 -11.54 10.30
C ASP A 120 -7.44 -11.52 8.95
N VAL A 121 -7.20 -10.49 8.16
CA VAL A 121 -7.83 -10.30 6.84
C VAL A 121 -6.80 -10.04 5.75
N TRP A 122 -7.22 -10.39 4.53
CA TRP A 122 -6.51 -10.06 3.30
C TRP A 122 -7.13 -8.76 2.77
N VAL A 123 -6.32 -7.74 2.49
CA VAL A 123 -6.81 -6.45 2.00
C VAL A 123 -6.22 -6.18 0.62
N VAL A 124 -7.09 -5.82 -0.32
CA VAL A 124 -6.71 -5.41 -1.67
C VAL A 124 -6.98 -3.92 -1.80
N ARG A 125 -5.99 -3.16 -2.29
CA ARG A 125 -6.12 -1.72 -2.59
C ARG A 125 -5.75 -1.42 -4.02
#